data_AF-A0A3B1A9S3-F1
#
_entry.id   AF-A0A3B1A9S3-F1
#
_cell.length_a   1.000
_cell.length_b   1.000
_cell.length_c   1.000
_cell.angle_alpha   90.00
_cell.angle_beta   90.00
_cell.angle_gamma   90.00
#
_symmetry.space_group_name_H-M   'P 1'
#
loop_
_entity.id
_entity.type
_entity.pdbx_description
1 polymer ?
#
loop_
_entity_poly.entity_id
_entity_poly.type
_entity_poly.pdbx_seq_one_letter_code
_entity_poly.pdbx_strand_id
1 'polypeptide(L)'
;MQKLLTLLMTWLLCLPAYVYAESSICYGTTSNGRLEAGLQLPKSGSNYEGYSSLARLLGRTYVHSTVMNIMLNAYKNLETEQPGNQFKYAETGFKKGGKFKPHKTHQNGLSVDFMVPVLNTDGQSVHLPTHPFNKFGYNIEFDKKGNYNGLKIDFDALAAHIVQLHKEAKKQGHDLWRVIFDPELQPLLFKTKYGDYLKKNVVFSRKRSWVRHDEHYHVDFLIPCNKK
;
A
#
# COMPACT_ATOMS: atom_id res chain seq x y z
N MET A 1 -26.10 -60.27 8.10
CA MET A 1 -26.57 -58.89 7.79
C MET A 1 -25.91 -57.80 8.67
N GLN A 2 -24.65 -57.96 9.10
CA GLN A 2 -24.05 -57.03 10.08
C GLN A 2 -22.60 -56.61 9.77
N LYS A 3 -22.11 -56.91 8.55
CA LYS A 3 -20.77 -56.51 8.09
C LYS A 3 -20.77 -55.66 6.82
N LEU A 4 -21.95 -55.26 6.33
CA LEU A 4 -22.07 -54.42 5.13
C LEU A 4 -22.46 -52.96 5.44
N LEU A 5 -22.81 -52.64 6.69
CA LEU A 5 -23.21 -51.28 7.08
C LEU A 5 -22.02 -50.40 7.55
N THR A 6 -20.86 -51.01 7.82
CA THR A 6 -19.70 -50.32 8.41
C THR A 6 -18.72 -49.76 7.38
N LEU A 7 -19.05 -49.81 6.07
CA LEU A 7 -18.21 -49.27 5.00
C LEU A 7 -18.86 -48.09 4.26
N LEU A 8 -20.03 -47.61 4.69
CA LEU A 8 -20.69 -46.43 4.10
C LEU A 8 -20.62 -45.18 4.99
N MET A 9 -19.96 -45.25 6.13
CA MET A 9 -19.95 -44.19 7.15
C MET A 9 -18.56 -43.59 7.39
N THR A 10 -17.68 -43.62 6.37
CA THR A 10 -16.35 -43.01 6.40
C THR A 10 -16.05 -42.22 5.12
N TRP A 11 -17.10 -41.70 4.46
CA TRP A 11 -16.94 -40.93 3.23
C TRP A 11 -17.82 -39.66 3.19
N LEU A 12 -18.00 -38.99 4.33
CA LEU A 12 -18.85 -37.79 4.41
C LEU A 12 -18.25 -36.60 5.17
N LEU A 13 -16.93 -36.51 5.37
CA LEU A 13 -16.35 -35.43 6.21
C LEU A 13 -15.11 -34.72 5.65
N CYS A 14 -14.91 -34.73 4.32
CA CYS A 14 -13.91 -33.87 3.67
C CYS A 14 -14.53 -32.99 2.57
N LEU A 15 -15.67 -32.35 2.86
CA LEU A 15 -16.07 -31.20 2.06
C LEU A 15 -15.14 -30.04 2.44
N PRO A 16 -14.35 -29.49 1.51
CA PRO A 16 -13.56 -28.30 1.81
C PRO A 16 -14.55 -27.19 2.18
N ALA A 17 -14.49 -26.73 3.43
CA ALA A 17 -15.19 -25.53 3.84
C ALA A 17 -14.56 -24.37 3.05
N TYR A 18 -15.25 -23.92 2.00
CA TYR A 18 -14.94 -22.66 1.35
C TYR A 18 -15.25 -21.54 2.33
N VAL A 19 -14.25 -21.18 3.15
CA VAL A 19 -14.31 -19.97 3.96
C VAL A 19 -14.19 -18.80 2.99
N TYR A 20 -15.32 -18.24 2.57
CA TYR A 20 -15.31 -16.97 1.87
C TYR A 20 -14.74 -15.92 2.83
N ALA A 21 -13.58 -15.37 2.50
CA ALA A 21 -13.07 -14.19 3.20
C ALA A 21 -14.14 -13.09 3.08
N GLU A 22 -14.60 -12.59 4.22
CA GLU A 22 -15.59 -11.52 4.24
C GLU A 22 -15.01 -10.30 3.52
N SER A 23 -15.71 -9.82 2.48
CA SER A 23 -15.30 -8.61 1.80
C SER A 23 -15.50 -7.43 2.73
N SER A 24 -14.51 -6.53 2.82
CA SER A 24 -14.68 -5.29 3.54
C SER A 24 -15.78 -4.43 2.92
N ILE A 25 -16.38 -3.56 3.72
CA ILE A 25 -17.30 -2.50 3.27
C ILE A 25 -16.77 -1.17 3.79
N CYS A 26 -16.47 -0.25 2.89
CA CYS A 26 -16.11 1.12 3.25
C CYS A 26 -17.36 2.02 3.27
N TYR A 27 -17.31 3.05 4.11
CA TYR A 27 -18.38 4.04 4.25
C TYR A 27 -17.80 5.45 4.24
N GLY A 28 -18.52 6.39 3.63
CA GLY A 28 -18.17 7.80 3.59
C GLY A 28 -16.93 8.08 2.75
N THR A 29 -16.14 9.06 3.18
CA THR A 29 -14.95 9.54 2.46
C THR A 29 -13.66 9.23 3.22
N THR A 30 -12.50 9.44 2.58
CA THR A 30 -11.20 9.22 3.21
C THR A 30 -10.98 10.08 4.46
N SER A 31 -11.67 11.23 4.59
CA SER A 31 -11.60 12.16 5.74
C SER A 31 -12.82 12.18 6.65
N ASN A 32 -13.87 11.42 6.33
CA ASN A 32 -15.04 11.24 7.18
C ASN A 32 -15.66 9.86 6.90
N GLY A 33 -14.98 8.82 7.37
CA GLY A 33 -15.27 7.45 6.98
C GLY A 33 -15.34 6.47 8.14
N ARG A 34 -15.66 5.22 7.80
CA ARG A 34 -15.48 4.02 8.63
C ARG A 34 -15.28 2.80 7.72
N LEU A 35 -14.84 1.70 8.30
CA LEU A 35 -14.57 0.44 7.60
C LEU A 35 -15.20 -0.72 8.39
N GLU A 36 -15.85 -1.64 7.68
CA GLU A 36 -16.26 -2.94 8.20
C GLU A 36 -15.38 -4.04 7.62
N ALA A 37 -15.13 -5.08 8.42
CA ALA A 37 -14.25 -6.20 8.07
C ALA A 37 -12.88 -5.75 7.49
N GLY A 38 -12.29 -4.70 8.08
CA GLY A 38 -10.97 -4.22 7.67
C GLY A 38 -9.89 -5.29 7.88
N LEU A 39 -8.97 -5.40 6.92
CA LEU A 39 -7.90 -6.39 6.93
C LEU A 39 -6.56 -5.76 7.22
N GLN A 40 -5.78 -6.41 8.07
CA GLN A 40 -4.44 -5.93 8.40
C GLN A 40 -3.43 -6.39 7.36
N LEU A 41 -2.60 -5.47 6.86
CA LEU A 41 -1.53 -5.79 5.92
C LEU A 41 -0.53 -6.83 6.52
N PRO A 42 -0.02 -7.76 5.70
CA PRO A 42 1.01 -8.70 6.13
C PRO A 42 2.27 -7.94 6.50
N LYS A 43 2.99 -8.41 7.54
CA LYS A 43 4.20 -7.73 8.04
C LYS A 43 5.25 -7.53 6.93
N SER A 44 5.38 -8.51 6.04
CA SER A 44 6.36 -8.52 4.95
C SER A 44 5.96 -9.51 3.86
N GLY A 45 6.59 -9.40 2.71
CA GLY A 45 6.61 -10.37 1.62
C GLY A 45 8.00 -10.43 0.97
N SER A 46 8.11 -10.99 -0.23
CA SER A 46 9.40 -11.23 -0.89
C SER A 46 10.22 -9.97 -1.18
N ASN A 47 9.54 -8.85 -1.46
CA ASN A 47 10.14 -7.58 -1.88
C ASN A 47 9.55 -6.38 -1.13
N TYR A 48 8.83 -6.60 -0.04
CA TYR A 48 8.27 -5.50 0.76
C TYR A 48 8.23 -5.80 2.25
N GLU A 49 8.27 -4.75 3.07
CA GLU A 49 8.01 -4.82 4.51
C GLU A 49 7.11 -3.68 4.98
N GLY A 50 6.52 -3.85 6.17
CA GLY A 50 5.82 -2.77 6.87
C GLY A 50 6.81 -1.86 7.63
N TYR A 51 6.53 -0.56 7.65
CA TYR A 51 7.42 0.46 8.23
C TYR A 51 7.69 0.32 9.74
N SER A 52 6.80 -0.31 10.51
CA SER A 52 6.93 -0.43 11.96
C SER A 52 6.13 -1.61 12.51
N SER A 53 6.82 -2.55 13.16
CA SER A 53 6.17 -3.66 13.87
C SER A 53 5.28 -3.17 15.02
N LEU A 54 5.67 -2.09 15.70
CA LEU A 54 4.87 -1.48 16.77
C LEU A 54 3.59 -0.86 16.22
N ALA A 55 3.66 -0.09 15.13
CA ALA A 55 2.47 0.51 14.53
C ALA A 55 1.49 -0.55 14.01
N ARG A 56 2.02 -1.64 13.45
CA ARG A 56 1.24 -2.82 13.09
C ARG A 56 0.55 -3.41 14.34
N LEU A 57 1.27 -3.62 15.43
CA LEU A 57 0.67 -4.13 16.69
C LEU A 57 -0.44 -3.21 17.22
N LEU A 58 -0.25 -1.89 17.14
CA LEU A 58 -1.25 -0.87 17.50
C LEU A 58 -2.40 -0.74 16.48
N GLY A 59 -2.42 -1.58 15.46
CA GLY A 59 -3.51 -1.69 14.49
C GLY A 59 -3.62 -0.52 13.52
N ARG A 60 -2.51 0.12 13.15
CA ARG A 60 -2.44 1.29 12.25
C ARG A 60 -2.26 0.94 10.77
N THR A 61 -2.37 -0.35 10.42
CA THR A 61 -2.04 -0.90 9.11
C THR A 61 -3.20 -1.72 8.53
N TYR A 62 -4.45 -1.30 8.80
CA TYR A 62 -5.65 -1.92 8.24
C TYR A 62 -6.13 -1.18 6.99
N VAL A 63 -6.61 -1.94 6.01
CA VAL A 63 -7.13 -1.46 4.74
C VAL A 63 -8.39 -2.24 4.35
N HIS A 64 -9.08 -1.75 3.32
CA HIS A 64 -10.13 -2.49 2.64
C HIS A 64 -9.56 -3.74 1.94
N SER A 65 -10.31 -4.84 1.90
CA SER A 65 -9.90 -6.11 1.28
C SER A 65 -9.41 -5.94 -0.16
N THR A 66 -10.14 -5.20 -1.00
CA THR A 66 -9.71 -4.86 -2.37
C THR A 66 -8.37 -4.10 -2.41
N VAL A 67 -8.14 -3.14 -1.50
CA VAL A 67 -6.86 -2.40 -1.44
C VAL A 67 -5.72 -3.35 -1.09
N MET A 68 -5.93 -4.24 -0.12
CA MET A 68 -4.97 -5.29 0.21
C MET A 68 -4.62 -6.14 -1.02
N ASN A 69 -5.62 -6.61 -1.77
CA ASN A 69 -5.39 -7.42 -2.97
C ASN A 69 -4.61 -6.66 -4.04
N ILE A 70 -4.97 -5.39 -4.31
CA ILE A 70 -4.24 -4.53 -5.26
C ILE A 70 -2.78 -4.41 -4.85
N MET A 71 -2.51 -4.11 -3.58
CA MET A 71 -1.15 -3.96 -3.06
C MET A 71 -0.33 -5.24 -3.19
N LEU A 72 -0.88 -6.37 -2.74
CA LEU A 72 -0.17 -7.65 -2.74
C LEU A 72 0.12 -8.13 -4.17
N ASN A 73 -0.82 -7.96 -5.10
CA ASN A 73 -0.59 -8.28 -6.50
C ASN A 73 0.43 -7.33 -7.14
N ALA A 74 0.39 -6.04 -6.80
CA ALA A 74 1.37 -5.07 -7.32
C ALA A 74 2.79 -5.45 -6.88
N TYR A 75 2.98 -5.80 -5.60
CA TYR A 75 4.26 -6.32 -5.12
C TYR A 75 4.66 -7.61 -5.83
N LYS A 76 3.72 -8.54 -6.03
CA LYS A 76 3.99 -9.79 -6.74
C LYS A 76 4.45 -9.56 -8.18
N ASN A 77 3.83 -8.63 -8.90
CA ASN A 77 4.24 -8.27 -10.26
C ASN A 77 5.64 -7.64 -10.29
N LEU A 78 5.96 -6.81 -9.28
CA LEU A 78 7.27 -6.17 -9.15
C LEU A 78 8.41 -7.14 -8.85
N GLU A 79 8.14 -8.30 -8.25
CA GLU A 79 9.17 -9.34 -8.08
C GLU A 79 9.79 -9.75 -9.42
N THR A 80 9.01 -9.70 -10.51
CA THR A 80 9.47 -10.05 -11.86
C THR A 80 9.90 -8.81 -12.65
N GLU A 81 9.16 -7.71 -12.55
CA GLU A 81 9.43 -6.50 -13.35
C GLU A 81 10.67 -5.72 -12.85
N GLN A 82 10.93 -5.76 -11.55
CA GLN A 82 11.98 -5.00 -10.88
C GLN A 82 12.69 -5.91 -9.83
N PRO A 83 13.36 -6.98 -10.28
CA PRO A 83 13.95 -7.97 -9.38
C PRO A 83 14.99 -7.32 -8.47
N GLY A 84 14.92 -7.64 -7.17
CA GLY A 84 15.83 -7.11 -6.15
C GLY A 84 15.38 -5.78 -5.52
N ASN A 85 14.42 -5.07 -6.11
CA ASN A 85 13.91 -3.83 -5.52
C ASN A 85 13.14 -4.08 -4.22
N GLN A 86 13.37 -3.21 -3.25
CA GLN A 86 12.82 -3.31 -1.90
C GLN A 86 11.80 -2.19 -1.65
N PHE A 87 10.58 -2.57 -1.28
CA PHE A 87 9.47 -1.64 -1.05
C PHE A 87 9.06 -1.60 0.43
N LYS A 88 8.38 -0.53 0.82
CA LYS A 88 7.88 -0.40 2.19
C LYS A 88 6.55 0.33 2.22
N TYR A 89 5.53 -0.31 2.78
CA TYR A 89 4.27 0.37 3.09
C TYR A 89 4.33 0.97 4.50
N ALA A 90 3.63 2.07 4.69
CA ALA A 90 3.63 2.85 5.92
C ALA A 90 2.24 2.88 6.57
N GLU A 91 1.77 4.06 6.96
CA GLU A 91 0.49 4.20 7.65
C GLU A 91 -0.69 3.97 6.70
N THR A 92 -1.72 3.30 7.21
CA THR A 92 -3.01 3.15 6.53
C THR A 92 -4.10 3.62 7.50
N GLY A 93 -5.08 2.80 7.87
CA GLY A 93 -6.09 3.13 8.88
C GLY A 93 -6.23 2.09 9.98
N PHE A 94 -7.28 2.27 10.79
CA PHE A 94 -7.69 1.32 11.82
C PHE A 94 -8.63 0.24 11.27
N LYS A 95 -8.74 -0.89 12.00
CA LYS A 95 -9.62 -2.02 11.65
C LYS A 95 -11.06 -1.61 11.34
N LYS A 96 -11.59 -0.63 12.07
CA LYS A 96 -12.95 -0.09 11.88
C LYS A 96 -12.97 1.27 11.16
N GLY A 97 -11.84 1.73 10.63
CA GLY A 97 -11.67 3.07 10.09
C GLY A 97 -11.85 4.16 11.15
N GLY A 98 -12.41 5.30 10.75
CA GLY A 98 -12.63 6.46 11.62
C GLY A 98 -11.42 7.37 11.76
N LYS A 99 -11.51 8.39 12.63
CA LYS A 99 -10.49 9.43 12.79
C LYS A 99 -9.11 8.82 13.09
N PHE A 100 -8.14 9.10 12.23
CA PHE A 100 -6.80 8.51 12.28
C PHE A 100 -5.73 9.57 12.55
N LYS A 101 -5.61 10.05 13.79
CA LYS A 101 -4.62 11.08 14.13
C LYS A 101 -3.17 10.57 13.90
N PRO A 102 -2.24 11.46 13.48
CA PRO A 102 -2.42 12.89 13.19
C PRO A 102 -3.01 13.18 11.79
N HIS A 103 -3.23 12.16 10.97
CA HIS A 103 -3.77 12.31 9.63
C HIS A 103 -5.21 12.84 9.63
N LYS A 104 -5.52 13.59 8.57
CA LYS A 104 -6.89 14.06 8.28
C LYS A 104 -7.68 13.04 7.44
N THR A 105 -6.98 12.16 6.71
CA THR A 105 -7.54 11.12 5.83
C THR A 105 -7.47 9.73 6.50
N HIS A 106 -7.36 8.64 5.73
CA HIS A 106 -7.22 7.25 6.20
C HIS A 106 -8.41 6.66 6.97
N GLN A 107 -9.60 7.26 6.88
CA GLN A 107 -10.72 6.87 7.72
C GLN A 107 -11.60 5.73 7.18
N ASN A 108 -11.52 5.40 5.89
CA ASN A 108 -12.41 4.42 5.24
C ASN A 108 -11.67 3.20 4.65
N GLY A 109 -10.37 3.04 4.95
CA GLY A 109 -9.56 1.91 4.47
C GLY A 109 -9.09 2.02 3.02
N LEU A 110 -9.26 3.19 2.37
CA LEU A 110 -8.91 3.42 0.97
C LEU A 110 -7.69 4.33 0.77
N SER A 111 -6.91 4.57 1.82
CA SER A 111 -5.72 5.41 1.77
C SER A 111 -4.53 4.63 2.32
N VAL A 112 -3.38 4.74 1.66
CA VAL A 112 -2.14 4.07 2.05
C VAL A 112 -0.97 5.02 1.82
N ASP A 113 -0.14 5.18 2.85
CA ASP A 113 1.18 5.79 2.72
C ASP A 113 2.21 4.72 2.39
N PHE A 114 3.16 5.06 1.53
CA PHE A 114 4.28 4.21 1.15
C PHE A 114 5.57 5.00 1.28
N MET A 115 6.59 4.41 1.88
CA MET A 115 7.91 5.04 1.90
C MET A 115 8.51 5.01 0.50
N VAL A 116 9.24 6.06 0.13
CA VAL A 116 9.95 6.07 -1.15
C VAL A 116 10.98 4.94 -1.19
N PRO A 117 11.05 4.14 -2.27
CA PRO A 117 12.16 3.20 -2.45
C PRO A 117 13.45 3.98 -2.65
N VAL A 118 14.56 3.45 -2.12
CA VAL A 118 15.86 4.12 -2.13
C VAL A 118 16.99 3.19 -2.54
N LEU A 119 18.03 3.79 -3.08
CA LEU A 119 19.32 3.18 -3.33
C LEU A 119 20.33 3.65 -2.29
N ASN A 120 21.23 2.76 -1.87
CA ASN A 120 22.42 3.13 -1.10
C ASN A 120 23.53 3.70 -2.00
N THR A 121 24.70 3.99 -1.42
CA THR A 121 25.87 4.52 -2.13
C THR A 121 26.42 3.57 -3.21
N ASP A 122 26.15 2.28 -3.08
CA ASP A 122 26.57 1.24 -4.03
C ASP A 122 25.53 1.03 -5.14
N GLY A 123 24.45 1.83 -5.15
CA GLY A 123 23.36 1.72 -6.11
C GLY A 123 22.43 0.53 -5.86
N GLN A 124 22.49 -0.09 -4.67
CA GLN A 124 21.65 -1.23 -4.30
C GLN A 124 20.34 -0.76 -3.68
N SER A 125 19.22 -1.39 -4.05
CA SER A 125 17.92 -1.13 -3.44
C SER A 125 17.90 -1.60 -1.99
N VAL A 126 17.56 -0.69 -1.08
CA VAL A 126 17.45 -0.95 0.36
C VAL A 126 16.15 -0.34 0.90
N HIS A 127 15.68 -0.83 2.04
CA HIS A 127 14.55 -0.19 2.70
C HIS A 127 14.95 1.17 3.28
N LEU A 128 14.12 2.18 3.06
CA LEU A 128 14.24 3.46 3.77
C LEU A 128 14.24 3.18 5.29
N PRO A 129 15.20 3.71 6.07
CA PRO A 129 15.29 3.41 7.49
C PRO A 129 14.08 3.98 8.22
N THR A 130 13.42 3.14 9.01
CA THR A 130 12.24 3.52 9.80
C THR A 130 12.43 3.08 11.24
N HIS A 131 12.66 4.04 12.14
CA HIS A 131 12.87 3.79 13.57
C HIS A 131 12.30 4.93 14.42
N PRO A 132 12.09 4.74 15.74
CA PRO A 132 11.44 5.77 16.57
C PRO A 132 12.12 7.15 16.49
N PHE A 133 13.45 7.22 16.43
CA PHE A 133 14.19 8.49 16.38
C PHE A 133 13.98 9.33 15.11
N ASN A 134 13.58 8.72 13.98
CA ASN A 134 13.22 9.45 12.77
C ASN A 134 11.71 9.46 12.50
N LYS A 135 10.92 9.30 13.57
CA LYS A 135 9.45 9.15 13.50
C LYS A 135 9.02 8.08 12.51
N PHE A 136 9.73 6.95 12.48
CA PHE A 136 9.49 5.85 11.55
C PHE A 136 9.59 6.24 10.07
N GLY A 137 10.48 7.17 9.73
CA GLY A 137 10.73 7.64 8.37
C GLY A 137 10.21 9.06 8.11
N TYR A 138 9.12 9.46 8.76
CA TYR A 138 8.43 10.76 8.57
C TYR A 138 9.21 12.01 9.07
N ASN A 139 10.47 11.85 9.45
CA ASN A 139 11.37 12.95 9.81
C ASN A 139 12.63 12.97 8.94
N ILE A 140 12.64 12.18 7.86
CA ILE A 140 13.64 12.25 6.79
C ILE A 140 13.20 13.36 5.84
N GLU A 141 14.16 14.15 5.35
CA GLU A 141 13.91 15.17 4.33
C GLU A 141 14.90 14.97 3.18
N PHE A 142 14.39 14.61 2.01
CA PHE A 142 15.20 14.53 0.81
C PHE A 142 15.45 15.93 0.22
N ASP A 143 16.62 16.10 -0.42
CA ASP A 143 16.88 17.31 -1.21
C ASP A 143 16.04 17.32 -2.51
N LYS A 144 16.11 18.41 -3.27
CA LYS A 144 15.37 18.58 -4.55
C LYS A 144 15.77 17.61 -5.65
N LYS A 145 16.85 16.85 -5.45
CA LYS A 145 17.35 15.81 -6.35
C LYS A 145 17.04 14.41 -5.81
N GLY A 146 16.39 14.29 -4.65
CA GLY A 146 16.05 13.04 -4.01
C GLY A 146 17.21 12.40 -3.23
N ASN A 147 18.16 13.17 -2.69
CA ASN A 147 19.26 12.62 -1.87
C ASN A 147 19.08 12.91 -0.37
N TYR A 148 19.51 11.97 0.47
CA TYR A 148 19.54 12.08 1.93
C TYR A 148 20.56 11.11 2.54
N ASN A 149 21.58 11.59 3.26
CA ASN A 149 22.52 10.77 4.04
C ASN A 149 23.06 9.50 3.30
N GLY A 150 23.54 9.67 2.07
CA GLY A 150 24.05 8.56 1.25
C GLY A 150 22.97 7.68 0.60
N LEU A 151 21.70 7.98 0.84
CA LEU A 151 20.56 7.40 0.14
C LEU A 151 20.11 8.31 -0.99
N LYS A 152 19.57 7.70 -2.04
CA LYS A 152 18.94 8.38 -3.17
C LYS A 152 17.59 7.73 -3.46
N ILE A 153 16.55 8.53 -3.72
CA ILE A 153 15.26 8.02 -4.18
C ILE A 153 15.44 7.25 -5.49
N ASP A 154 14.97 6.01 -5.50
CA ASP A 154 14.82 5.22 -6.72
C ASP A 154 13.52 5.61 -7.42
N PHE A 155 13.60 6.64 -8.28
CA PHE A 155 12.43 7.11 -9.01
C PHE A 155 11.84 6.06 -9.94
N ASP A 156 12.66 5.17 -10.53
CA ASP A 156 12.17 4.10 -11.41
C ASP A 156 11.36 3.07 -10.61
N ALA A 157 11.85 2.66 -9.43
CA ALA A 157 11.10 1.77 -8.53
C ALA A 157 9.81 2.43 -8.02
N LEU A 158 9.88 3.71 -7.63
CA LEU A 158 8.71 4.47 -7.18
C LEU A 158 7.65 4.52 -8.28
N ALA A 159 8.06 4.86 -9.50
CA ALA A 159 7.17 4.93 -10.64
C ALA A 159 6.57 3.56 -10.99
N ALA A 160 7.41 2.51 -11.04
CA ALA A 160 6.98 1.15 -11.31
C ALA A 160 5.89 0.71 -10.33
N HIS A 161 6.06 1.02 -9.04
CA HIS A 161 5.09 0.63 -8.03
C HIS A 161 3.75 1.37 -8.19
N ILE A 162 3.76 2.68 -8.45
CA ILE A 162 2.50 3.40 -8.74
C ILE A 162 1.82 2.83 -10.00
N VAL A 163 2.59 2.50 -11.04
CA VAL A 163 2.06 1.86 -12.26
C VAL A 163 1.41 0.52 -11.94
N GLN A 164 2.05 -0.32 -11.12
CA GLN A 164 1.52 -1.63 -10.75
C GLN A 164 0.28 -1.53 -9.85
N LEU A 165 0.25 -0.58 -8.90
CA LEU A 165 -0.96 -0.27 -8.14
C LEU A 165 -2.13 0.13 -9.06
N HIS A 166 -1.88 1.02 -10.03
CA HIS A 166 -2.92 1.44 -10.98
C HIS A 166 -3.37 0.28 -11.88
N LYS A 167 -2.45 -0.51 -12.43
CA LYS A 167 -2.79 -1.67 -13.28
C LYS A 167 -3.62 -2.70 -12.52
N GLU A 168 -3.25 -3.03 -11.28
CA GLU A 168 -3.99 -3.98 -10.45
C GLU A 168 -5.33 -3.42 -9.97
N ALA A 169 -5.44 -2.11 -9.71
CA ALA A 169 -6.72 -1.46 -9.47
C ALA A 169 -7.65 -1.61 -10.69
N LYS A 170 -7.15 -1.29 -11.89
CA LYS A 170 -7.91 -1.43 -13.15
C LYS A 170 -8.36 -2.87 -13.40
N LYS A 171 -7.49 -3.85 -13.16
CA LYS A 171 -7.79 -5.28 -13.29
C LYS A 171 -8.94 -5.73 -12.38
N GLN A 172 -9.10 -5.07 -11.24
CA GLN A 172 -10.18 -5.31 -10.29
C GLN A 172 -11.39 -4.40 -10.51
N GLY A 173 -11.45 -3.65 -11.62
CA GLY A 173 -12.57 -2.77 -11.95
C GLY A 173 -12.59 -1.45 -11.18
N HIS A 174 -11.47 -1.04 -10.60
CA HIS A 174 -11.32 0.17 -9.80
C HIS A 174 -10.24 1.10 -10.38
N ASP A 175 -9.99 2.21 -9.69
CA ASP A 175 -8.97 3.18 -10.09
C ASP A 175 -8.21 3.73 -8.88
N LEU A 176 -7.20 4.56 -9.13
CA LEU A 176 -6.61 5.44 -8.12
C LEU A 176 -7.31 6.80 -8.20
N TRP A 177 -7.78 7.33 -7.08
CA TRP A 177 -8.32 8.69 -7.05
C TRP A 177 -7.21 9.71 -7.26
N ARG A 178 -6.11 9.57 -6.50
CA ARG A 178 -4.93 10.42 -6.65
C ARG A 178 -3.71 9.82 -5.95
N VAL A 179 -2.55 10.31 -6.37
CA VAL A 179 -1.28 10.15 -5.68
C VAL A 179 -0.81 11.50 -5.15
N ILE A 180 -0.38 11.56 -3.89
CA ILE A 180 0.25 12.74 -3.30
C ILE A 180 1.72 12.41 -3.09
N PHE A 181 2.58 13.13 -3.81
CA PHE A 181 4.03 13.06 -3.72
C PHE A 181 4.57 14.48 -3.90
N ASP A 182 5.74 14.79 -3.35
CA ASP A 182 6.31 16.14 -3.38
C ASP A 182 6.32 16.74 -4.81
N PRO A 183 5.64 17.88 -5.04
CA PRO A 183 5.57 18.49 -6.37
C PRO A 183 6.93 18.88 -6.97
N GLU A 184 7.96 19.18 -6.15
CA GLU A 184 9.31 19.50 -6.63
C GLU A 184 10.04 18.24 -7.13
N LEU A 185 9.66 17.05 -6.66
CA LEU A 185 10.25 15.77 -7.07
C LEU A 185 9.46 15.06 -8.19
N GLN A 186 8.19 15.39 -8.40
CA GLN A 186 7.39 14.84 -9.50
C GLN A 186 8.05 14.96 -10.90
N PRO A 187 8.75 16.06 -11.26
CA PRO A 187 9.47 16.11 -12.53
C PRO A 187 10.55 15.03 -12.70
N LEU A 188 11.20 14.59 -11.61
CA LEU A 188 12.16 13.49 -11.64
C LEU A 188 11.44 12.15 -11.82
N LEU A 189 10.32 11.95 -11.12
CA LEU A 189 9.46 10.80 -11.28
C LEU A 189 8.98 10.63 -12.74
N PHE A 190 8.62 11.74 -13.39
CA PHE A 190 8.11 11.77 -14.76
C PHE A 190 9.18 11.63 -15.86
N LYS A 191 10.47 11.63 -15.50
CA LYS A 191 11.59 11.33 -16.41
C LYS A 191 11.91 9.84 -16.51
N THR A 192 11.34 9.02 -15.64
CA THR A 192 11.51 7.56 -15.65
C THR A 192 10.88 6.95 -16.89
N LYS A 193 11.20 5.68 -17.18
CA LYS A 193 10.57 4.92 -18.27
C LYS A 193 9.05 4.76 -18.13
N TYR A 194 8.52 4.98 -16.92
CA TYR A 194 7.09 4.92 -16.59
C TYR A 194 6.39 6.28 -16.66
N GLY A 195 7.14 7.36 -16.84
CA GLY A 195 6.63 8.73 -16.73
C GLY A 195 5.43 9.02 -17.63
N ASP A 196 5.44 8.53 -18.86
CA ASP A 196 4.35 8.77 -19.81
C ASP A 196 3.08 7.99 -19.45
N TYR A 197 3.22 6.77 -18.93
CA TYR A 197 2.09 6.03 -18.38
C TYR A 197 1.50 6.79 -17.19
N LEU A 198 2.34 7.26 -16.27
CA LEU A 198 1.90 7.99 -15.09
C LEU A 198 1.13 9.27 -15.46
N LYS A 199 1.68 10.10 -16.35
CA LYS A 199 1.02 11.34 -16.82
C LYS A 199 -0.34 11.07 -17.46
N LYS A 200 -0.46 9.97 -18.21
CA LYS A 200 -1.67 9.61 -18.94
C LYS A 200 -2.76 9.02 -18.04
N ASN A 201 -2.37 8.25 -17.03
CA ASN A 201 -3.31 7.37 -16.32
C ASN A 201 -3.48 7.69 -14.83
N VAL A 202 -2.60 8.47 -14.21
CA VAL A 202 -2.60 8.69 -12.76
C VAL A 202 -2.66 10.18 -12.45
N VAL A 203 -3.57 10.55 -11.55
CA VAL A 203 -3.73 11.94 -11.09
C VAL A 203 -2.79 12.22 -9.91
N PHE A 204 -1.85 13.15 -10.08
CA PHE A 204 -0.98 13.61 -9.01
C PHE A 204 -1.47 14.92 -8.40
N SER A 205 -1.43 15.02 -7.07
CA SER A 205 -1.65 16.29 -6.37
C SER A 205 -0.53 17.28 -6.71
N ARG A 206 -0.91 18.50 -7.12
CA ARG A 206 0.05 19.57 -7.45
C ARG A 206 0.22 20.61 -6.34
N LYS A 207 -0.65 20.59 -5.32
CA LYS A 207 -0.59 21.54 -4.22
C LYS A 207 0.46 21.09 -3.22
N ARG A 208 1.28 22.04 -2.77
CA ARG A 208 2.25 21.80 -1.69
C ARG A 208 1.48 21.53 -0.39
N SER A 209 1.76 20.39 0.21
CA SER A 209 1.30 20.06 1.57
C SER A 209 2.11 20.85 2.60
N TRP A 210 1.51 21.13 3.77
CA TRP A 210 2.23 21.79 4.87
C TRP A 210 3.36 20.92 5.43
N VAL A 211 3.15 19.60 5.46
CA VAL A 211 4.21 18.60 5.68
C VAL A 211 4.74 18.18 4.31
N ARG A 212 6.06 18.14 4.15
CA ARG A 212 6.70 17.61 2.93
C ARG A 212 6.34 16.12 2.78
N HIS A 213 6.29 15.66 1.54
CA HIS A 213 5.97 14.26 1.19
C HIS A 213 7.05 13.78 0.23
N ASP A 214 8.31 13.94 0.64
CA ASP A 214 9.46 13.54 -0.15
C ASP A 214 10.05 12.21 0.32
N GLU A 215 9.74 11.82 1.56
CA GLU A 215 10.08 10.57 2.21
C GLU A 215 9.01 9.47 2.02
N HIS A 216 7.78 9.87 1.68
CA HIS A 216 6.66 8.98 1.37
C HIS A 216 5.76 9.56 0.28
N TYR A 217 4.95 8.69 -0.33
CA TYR A 217 3.84 9.06 -1.18
C TYR A 217 2.56 8.42 -0.66
N HIS A 218 1.47 9.17 -0.78
CA HIS A 218 0.14 8.76 -0.39
C HIS A 218 -0.66 8.35 -1.62
N VAL A 219 -1.36 7.23 -1.55
CA VAL A 219 -2.28 6.78 -2.60
C VAL A 219 -3.67 6.66 -2.02
N ASP A 220 -4.61 7.40 -2.62
CA ASP A 220 -6.04 7.23 -2.38
C ASP A 220 -6.62 6.34 -3.49
N PHE A 221 -7.23 5.21 -3.12
CA PHE A 221 -7.89 4.29 -4.05
C PHE A 221 -9.34 4.72 -4.30
N LEU A 222 -9.79 4.62 -5.55
CA LEU A 222 -11.16 4.91 -5.95
C LEU A 222 -11.97 3.62 -5.99
N ILE A 223 -12.45 3.22 -4.80
CA ILE A 223 -13.36 2.07 -4.61
C ILE A 223 -14.71 2.62 -4.11
N PRO A 224 -15.85 2.18 -4.69
CA PRO A 224 -17.16 2.64 -4.24
C PRO A 224 -17.41 2.33 -2.75
N CYS A 225 -17.88 3.34 -2.01
CA CYS A 225 -18.25 3.20 -0.60
C CYS A 225 -19.72 3.51 -0.37
N ASN A 226 -20.28 2.91 0.67
CA ASN A 226 -21.62 3.22 1.14
C ASN A 226 -21.68 4.62 1.77
N LYS A 227 -22.88 5.19 1.86
CA LYS A 227 -23.10 6.42 2.65
C LYS A 227 -22.83 6.11 4.12
N LYS A 228 -22.11 7.00 4.79
CA LYS A 228 -21.73 6.87 6.21
C LYS A 228 -22.93 7.04 7.13
#